data_AF-A0A4Q5TB55-F1
#
_entry.id   AF-A0A4Q5TB55-F1
#
_cell.length_a   1.000
_cell.length_b   1.000
_cell.length_c   1.000
_cell.angle_alpha   90.00
_cell.angle_beta   90.00
_cell.angle_gamma   90.00
#
_symmetry.space_group_name_H-M   'P 1'
#
loop_
_entity.id
_entity.type
_entity.pdbx_description
1 polymer ?
#
loop_
_entity_poly.entity_id
_entity_poly.type
_entity_poly.pdbx_seq_one_letter_code
_entity_poly.pdbx_strand_id
1 'polypeptide(L)'
;MARFICPNCEYVYDETVGDPREGWPPGTAFADVDADWTCPDCGVREQVDFVPEAEFTGNDQDGDIISAETRAARAREQAEQARIEQGQRGAQQ
;
A
#
# COMPACT_ATOMS: atom_id res chain seq x y z
N MET A 1 4.13 2.54 -19.63
CA MET A 1 3.65 3.73 -18.88
C MET A 1 3.73 3.39 -17.42
N ALA A 2 4.16 4.34 -16.62
CA ALA A 2 4.39 4.16 -15.19
C ALA A 2 3.06 4.20 -14.43
N ARG A 3 3.06 3.61 -13.24
CA ARG A 3 1.93 3.61 -12.31
C ARG A 3 2.41 4.08 -10.96
N PHE A 4 1.61 4.93 -10.33
CA PHE A 4 1.91 5.52 -9.05
C PHE A 4 0.76 5.23 -8.11
N ILE A 5 1.07 4.82 -6.89
CA ILE A 5 0.09 4.40 -5.92
C ILE A 5 0.15 5.30 -4.69
N CYS A 6 -1.03 5.67 -4.20
CA CYS A 6 -1.19 6.39 -2.96
C CYS A 6 -0.84 5.45 -1.79
N PRO A 7 0.21 5.72 -1.00
CA PRO A 7 0.58 4.85 0.11
C PRO A 7 -0.46 4.87 1.25
N ASN A 8 -1.46 5.74 1.19
CA ASN A 8 -2.53 5.80 2.18
C ASN A 8 -3.68 4.85 1.86
N CYS A 9 -4.28 5.00 0.68
CA CYS A 9 -5.54 4.34 0.30
C CYS A 9 -5.42 3.40 -0.90
N GLU A 10 -4.20 3.20 -1.41
CA GLU A 10 -3.93 2.29 -2.53
C GLU A 10 -4.55 2.69 -3.87
N TYR A 11 -5.05 3.92 -3.98
CA TYR A 11 -5.44 4.48 -5.28
C TYR A 11 -4.22 4.47 -6.23
N VAL A 12 -4.42 3.95 -7.44
CA VAL A 12 -3.37 3.87 -8.47
C VAL A 12 -3.67 4.86 -9.60
N TYR A 13 -2.77 5.81 -9.79
CA TYR A 13 -2.70 6.63 -11.00
C TYR A 13 -1.98 5.86 -12.11
N ASP A 14 -2.67 5.58 -13.21
CA ASP A 14 -2.12 4.95 -14.41
C ASP A 14 -1.99 6.00 -15.52
N GLU A 15 -0.77 6.31 -15.96
CA GLU A 15 -0.55 7.30 -17.02
C GLU A 15 -1.28 6.96 -18.33
N THR A 16 -1.57 5.69 -18.62
CA THR A 16 -2.32 5.30 -19.82
C THR A 16 -3.78 5.73 -19.76
N VAL A 17 -4.35 5.81 -18.55
CA VAL A 17 -5.75 6.15 -18.31
C VAL A 17 -5.89 7.62 -17.90
N GLY A 18 -4.88 8.17 -17.20
CA GLY A 18 -4.94 9.46 -16.54
C GLY A 18 -6.02 9.48 -15.44
N ASP A 19 -6.44 10.68 -15.06
CA ASP A 19 -7.67 10.89 -14.30
C ASP A 19 -8.57 11.95 -14.98
N PRO A 20 -9.41 11.52 -15.94
CA PRO A 20 -10.27 12.44 -16.69
C PRO A 20 -11.29 13.17 -15.82
N ARG A 21 -11.59 12.67 -14.61
CA ARG A 21 -12.56 13.29 -13.69
C ARG A 21 -11.99 14.56 -13.07
N GLU A 22 -10.67 14.61 -12.95
CA GLU A 22 -9.93 15.72 -12.35
C GLU A 22 -9.28 16.62 -13.42
N GLY A 23 -9.36 16.23 -14.69
CA GLY A 23 -8.88 17.01 -15.82
C GLY A 23 -7.62 16.46 -16.48
N TRP A 24 -7.15 15.28 -16.07
CA TRP A 24 -5.95 14.63 -16.61
C TRP A 24 -6.34 13.57 -17.65
N PRO A 25 -6.21 13.85 -18.96
CA PRO A 25 -6.62 12.89 -19.99
C PRO A 25 -5.72 11.64 -20.04
N PRO A 26 -6.17 10.56 -20.71
CA PRO A 26 -5.37 9.37 -20.97
C PRO A 26 -4.04 9.71 -21.66
N GLY A 27 -2.93 9.17 -21.16
CA GLY A 27 -1.59 9.46 -21.64
C GLY A 27 -0.86 10.58 -20.89
N THR A 28 -1.47 11.18 -19.85
CA THR A 28 -0.84 12.21 -19.01
C THR A 28 0.20 11.56 -18.10
N ALA A 29 1.46 11.96 -18.25
CA ALA A 29 2.53 11.47 -17.39
C ALA A 29 2.32 11.97 -15.95
N PHE A 30 2.70 11.17 -14.97
CA PHE A 30 2.53 11.57 -13.56
C PHE A 30 3.36 12.82 -13.21
N ALA A 31 4.45 13.04 -13.93
CA ALA A 31 5.29 14.23 -13.81
C ALA A 31 4.64 15.51 -14.37
N ASP A 32 3.62 15.39 -15.23
CA ASP A 32 2.85 16.51 -15.75
C ASP A 32 1.64 16.87 -14.86
N VAL A 33 1.30 16.02 -13.89
CA VAL A 33 0.25 16.27 -12.90
C VAL A 33 0.77 17.29 -11.88
N ASP A 34 -0.08 18.25 -11.51
CA ASP A 34 0.27 19.29 -10.54
C ASP A 34 0.65 18.70 -9.17
N ALA A 35 1.66 19.29 -8.51
CA ALA A 35 2.14 18.83 -7.20
C ALA A 35 1.07 18.95 -6.08
N ASP A 36 0.15 19.91 -6.21
CA ASP A 36 -0.97 20.18 -5.29
C ASP A 36 -2.18 19.26 -5.56
N TRP A 37 -2.12 18.45 -6.64
CA TRP A 37 -3.18 17.50 -6.96
C TRP A 37 -3.33 16.50 -5.82
N THR A 38 -4.52 16.46 -5.26
CA THR A 38 -4.85 15.62 -4.11
C THR A 38 -5.43 14.30 -4.59
N CYS A 39 -5.08 13.20 -3.92
CA CYS A 39 -5.63 11.88 -4.21
C CYS A 39 -7.17 11.91 -4.25
N PRO A 40 -7.82 11.50 -5.36
CA PRO A 40 -9.27 11.59 -5.53
C PRO A 40 -10.05 10.62 -4.64
N ASP A 41 -9.40 9.57 -4.14
CA ASP A 41 -10.03 8.55 -3.31
C ASP A 41 -10.05 8.96 -1.83
N CYS A 42 -8.90 9.33 -1.27
CA CYS A 42 -8.80 9.65 0.15
C CYS A 42 -8.77 11.15 0.49
N GLY A 43 -8.32 12.02 -0.41
CA GLY A 43 -8.17 13.45 -0.12
C GLY A 43 -7.05 13.81 0.87
N VAL A 44 -6.24 12.83 1.32
CA VAL A 44 -5.26 13.01 2.40
C VAL A 44 -3.84 13.27 1.88
N ARG A 45 -3.50 12.71 0.72
CA ARG A 45 -2.16 12.72 0.13
C ARG A 45 -2.17 13.49 -1.18
N GLU A 46 -1.06 14.14 -1.47
CA GLU A 46 -0.86 14.90 -2.70
C GLU A 46 0.01 14.12 -3.69
N GLN A 47 0.11 14.59 -4.93
CA GLN A 47 0.92 13.99 -6.01
C GLN A 47 2.33 13.62 -5.52
N VAL A 48 2.93 14.48 -4.71
CA VAL A 48 4.30 14.32 -4.18
C VAL A 48 4.46 13.17 -3.19
N ASP A 49 3.37 12.71 -2.56
CA ASP A 49 3.38 11.58 -1.62
C ASP A 49 3.26 10.22 -2.32
N PHE A 50 2.84 10.18 -3.58
CA PHE A 50 2.66 8.93 -4.30
C PHE A 50 4.00 8.26 -4.56
N VAL A 51 4.00 6.94 -4.51
CA VAL A 51 5.18 6.13 -4.79
C VAL A 51 4.94 5.32 -6.06
N PRO A 52 5.99 4.95 -6.81
CA PRO A 52 5.83 4.01 -7.91
C PRO A 52 5.19 2.71 -7.41
N GLU A 53 4.22 2.17 -8.16
CA GLU A 53 3.50 0.93 -7.79
C GLU A 53 4.48 -0.22 -7.51
N ALA A 54 5.60 -0.27 -8.24
CA ALA A 54 6.65 -1.27 -8.05
C ALA A 54 7.40 -1.15 -6.70
N GLU A 55 7.35 -0.01 -6.04
CA GLU A 55 8.02 0.26 -4.76
C GLU A 55 7.05 0.24 -3.56
N PHE A 56 5.76 0.03 -3.80
CA PHE A 56 4.75 0.01 -2.77
C PHE A 56 4.78 -1.28 -1.94
N THR A 57 4.95 -1.14 -0.62
CA THR A 57 5.12 -2.27 0.30
C THR A 57 3.99 -2.44 1.32
N GLY A 58 2.97 -1.57 1.31
CA GLY A 58 1.85 -1.61 2.25
C GLY A 58 1.21 -0.23 2.47
N ASN A 59 -0.08 -0.21 2.82
CA ASN A 59 -0.85 1.02 2.97
C ASN A 59 -0.97 1.48 4.44
N ASP A 60 -1.12 2.80 4.63
CA ASP A 60 -1.28 3.43 5.96
C ASP A 60 -2.60 3.04 6.66
N GLN A 61 -3.63 2.72 5.87
CA GLN A 61 -5.00 2.46 6.32
C GLN A 61 -5.25 1.00 6.79
N ASP A 62 -4.38 0.05 6.46
CA ASP A 62 -4.48 -1.37 6.83
C ASP A 62 -4.12 -1.58 8.31
N GLY A 63 -3.60 -0.54 8.98
CA GLY A 63 -3.03 -0.67 10.33
C GLY A 63 -1.70 -1.43 10.34
N ASP A 64 -1.12 -1.72 9.17
CA ASP A 64 0.19 -2.34 8.97
C ASP A 64 1.34 -1.31 8.91
N ILE A 65 1.08 -0.04 9.26
CA ILE A 65 2.12 0.81 9.84
C ILE A 65 2.40 0.28 11.23
N ILE A 66 3.32 -0.68 11.24
CA ILE A 66 3.78 -1.44 12.39
C ILE A 66 4.41 -0.47 13.40
N SER A 67 3.60 0.07 14.32
CA SER A 67 4.10 0.41 15.66
C SER A 67 4.98 -0.75 16.13
N ALA A 68 6.11 -0.48 16.78
CA ALA A 68 7.02 -1.53 17.27
C ALA A 68 6.29 -2.62 18.08
N GLU A 69 5.16 -2.26 18.70
CA GLU A 69 4.23 -3.12 19.41
C GLU A 69 3.55 -4.18 18.52
N THR A 70 3.12 -3.83 17.30
CA THR A 70 2.46 -4.75 16.35
C THR A 70 3.45 -5.80 15.81
N ARG A 71 4.72 -5.42 15.60
CA ARG A 71 5.78 -6.38 15.21
C ARG A 71 6.03 -7.39 16.32
N ALA A 72 6.08 -6.93 17.57
CA ALA A 72 6.26 -7.78 18.73
C ALA A 72 5.05 -8.71 18.95
N ALA A 73 3.84 -8.24 18.69
CA ALA A 73 2.62 -9.05 18.78
C ALA A 73 2.60 -10.17 17.72
N ARG A 74 2.85 -9.84 16.44
CA ARG A 74 2.92 -10.82 15.35
C ARG A 74 4.02 -11.87 15.56
N ALA A 75 5.18 -11.47 16.07
CA ALA A 75 6.28 -12.40 16.38
C ALA A 75 5.90 -13.42 17.48
N ARG A 76 5.15 -12.99 18.51
CA ARG A 76 4.65 -13.89 19.56
C ARG A 76 3.59 -14.86 19.01
N GLU A 77 2.66 -14.36 18.20
CA GLU A 77 1.60 -15.17 17.59
C GLU A 77 2.17 -16.22 16.62
N GLN A 78 3.18 -15.86 15.82
CA GLN A 78 3.90 -16.80 14.95
C GLN A 78 4.67 -17.85 15.76
N ALA A 79 5.32 -17.46 16.86
CA ALA A 79 6.02 -18.40 17.73
C ALA A 79 5.05 -19.39 18.41
N GLU A 80 3.84 -18.95 18.75
CA GLU A 80 2.78 -19.82 19.29
C GLU A 80 2.24 -20.79 18.22
N GLN A 81 1.91 -20.30 17.02
CA GLN A 81 1.48 -21.18 15.92
C GLN A 81 2.54 -22.23 15.57
N ALA A 82 3.82 -21.85 15.50
CA ALA A 82 4.92 -22.78 15.24
C ALA A 82 5.02 -23.87 16.32
N ARG A 83 4.74 -23.55 17.60
CA ARG A 83 4.69 -24.54 18.68
C ARG A 83 3.50 -25.49 18.53
N ILE A 84 2.33 -24.96 18.17
CA ILE A 84 1.12 -25.76 17.94
C ILE A 84 1.35 -26.74 16.79
N GLU A 85 1.90 -26.28 15.66
CA GLU A 85 2.20 -27.13 14.50
C GLU A 85 3.23 -28.24 14.84
N GLN A 86 4.27 -27.92 15.60
CA GLN A 86 5.26 -28.92 16.03
C GLN A 86 4.64 -29.96 16.97
N GLY A 87 3.75 -29.53 17.88
CA GLY A 87 2.99 -30.43 18.74
C GLY A 87 2.04 -31.34 17.95
N GLN A 88 1.38 -30.82 16.92
CA GLN A 88 0.48 -31.59 16.05
C GLN A 88 1.22 -32.59 15.16
N ARG A 89 2.45 -32.29 14.72
CA ARG A 89 3.30 -33.24 13.97
C ARG A 89 3.91 -34.34 14.85
N GLY A 90 4.12 -34.07 16.13
CA GLY A 90 4.57 -35.07 17.11
C GLY A 90 3.50 -36.08 17.52
N ALA A 91 2.22 -35.71 17.43
CA ALA A 91 1.09 -36.58 17.78
C ALA A 91 0.60 -37.48 16.63
N GLN A 92 1.13 -37.30 15.41
CA GLN A 92 0.75 -38.06 14.20
C GLN A 92 1.75 -39.16 13.81
N GLN A 93 2.75 -39.44 14.66
CA GLN A 93 3.75 -40.51 14.47
C GLN A 93 3.61 -41.60 15.53
#